data_AF-G7WD25-F1
#
_entry.id   AF-G7WD25-F1
#
_cell.length_a   1.000
_cell.length_b   1.000
_cell.length_c   1.000
_cell.angle_alpha   90.00
_cell.angle_beta   90.00
_cell.angle_gamma   90.00
#
_symmetry.space_group_name_H-M   'P 1'
#
loop_
_entity.id
_entity.type
_entity.pdbx_description
1 polymer ?
#
loop_
_entity_poly.entity_id
_entity_poly.type
_entity_poly.pdbx_seq_one_letter_code
_entity_poly.pdbx_strand_id
1 'polypeptide(L)'
;MRARNIVTVAVIILLVGGFISFAGFNRLHAPIFAIQVQKIVLWGEPGYEIIQREATGKEAENIVKWFNESTDIRENKYFSGETPAAGIIINLIFAPDVLILRSGGDFEVQRNNWLGIRKSY
;
A
#
# COMPACT_ATOMS: atom_id res chain seq x y z
N MET A 1 -15.59 5.79 -42.05
CA MET A 1 -14.27 5.69 -41.38
C MET A 1 -13.70 4.31 -41.72
N ARG A 2 -12.49 4.19 -42.30
CA ARG A 2 -11.95 2.88 -42.73
C ARG A 2 -11.59 2.03 -41.52
N ALA A 3 -11.75 0.71 -41.59
CA ALA A 3 -11.51 -0.24 -40.48
C ALA A 3 -10.15 -0.03 -39.77
N ARG A 4 -9.11 0.36 -40.53
CA ARG A 4 -7.79 0.72 -40.02
C ARG A 4 -7.82 1.84 -38.98
N ASN A 5 -8.66 2.86 -39.19
CA ASN A 5 -8.77 4.01 -38.28
C ASN A 5 -9.51 3.64 -36.99
N ILE A 6 -10.47 2.70 -37.05
CA ILE A 6 -11.21 2.21 -35.88
C ILE A 6 -10.27 1.41 -34.96
N VAL A 7 -9.44 0.53 -35.55
CA VAL A 7 -8.45 -0.26 -34.81
C VAL A 7 -7.41 0.65 -34.14
N THR A 8 -6.89 1.66 -34.85
CA THR A 8 -5.94 2.61 -34.27
C THR A 8 -6.53 3.37 -33.07
N VAL A 9 -7.78 3.82 -33.17
CA VAL A 9 -8.45 4.52 -32.06
C VAL A 9 -8.67 3.59 -30.87
N ALA A 10 -9.10 2.34 -31.10
CA ALA A 10 -9.29 1.37 -30.03
C ALA A 10 -7.98 1.05 -29.27
N VAL A 11 -6.87 0.92 -29.99
CA VAL A 11 -5.54 0.69 -29.39
C VAL A 11 -5.10 1.90 -28.56
N ILE A 12 -5.31 3.13 -29.05
CA ILE A 12 -4.97 4.34 -28.29
C ILE A 12 -5.80 4.43 -27.00
N ILE A 13 -7.11 4.14 -27.07
CA ILE A 13 -7.98 4.15 -25.88
C ILE A 13 -7.51 3.12 -24.84
N LEU A 14 -7.13 1.91 -25.29
CA LEU A 14 -6.57 0.88 -24.40
C LEU A 14 -5.26 1.31 -23.76
N LEU A 15 -4.35 1.91 -24.53
CA LEU A 15 -3.06 2.38 -24.02
C LEU A 15 -3.21 3.54 -23.03
N VAL A 16 -4.10 4.49 -23.32
CA VAL A 16 -4.38 5.63 -22.42
C VAL A 16 -5.07 5.14 -21.14
N GLY A 17 -6.05 4.25 -21.25
CA GLY A 17 -6.72 3.63 -20.10
C GLY A 17 -5.75 2.82 -19.22
N GLY A 18 -4.85 2.06 -19.85
CA GLY A 18 -3.77 1.35 -19.16
C GLY A 18 -2.79 2.29 -18.47
N PHE A 19 -2.40 3.40 -19.11
CA PHE A 19 -1.49 4.39 -18.54
C PHE A 19 -2.09 5.14 -17.35
N ILE A 20 -3.35 5.58 -17.45
CA ILE A 20 -4.06 6.25 -16.34
C ILE A 20 -4.21 5.30 -15.15
N SER A 21 -4.57 4.05 -15.41
CA SER A 21 -4.67 3.02 -14.36
C SER A 21 -3.30 2.81 -13.69
N PHE A 22 -2.23 2.70 -14.47
CA PHE A 22 -0.86 2.57 -13.97
C PHE A 22 -0.42 3.79 -13.15
N ALA A 23 -0.74 5.02 -13.59
CA ALA A 23 -0.41 6.25 -12.89
C ALA A 23 -1.16 6.38 -11.54
N GLY A 24 -2.39 5.89 -11.46
CA GLY A 24 -3.22 5.88 -10.25
C GLY A 24 -2.67 5.01 -9.11
N PHE A 25 -1.84 4.00 -9.42
CA PHE A 25 -1.16 3.17 -8.40
C PHE A 25 -0.07 3.90 -7.62
N ASN A 26 0.25 5.16 -7.96
CA ASN A 26 1.19 5.98 -7.19
C ASN A 26 0.60 6.55 -5.88
N ARG A 27 -0.65 6.22 -5.53
CA ARG A 27 -1.23 6.59 -4.23
C ARG A 27 -0.74 5.62 -3.16
N LEU A 28 -0.11 6.15 -2.10
CA LEU A 28 0.31 5.36 -0.94
C LEU A 28 -0.89 4.65 -0.30
N HIS A 29 -2.00 5.37 -0.19
CA HIS A 29 -3.28 4.87 0.30
C HIS A 29 -4.19 4.40 -0.86
N ALA A 30 -3.72 3.42 -1.63
CA ALA A 30 -4.58 2.72 -2.58
C ALA A 30 -5.25 1.52 -1.89
N PRO A 31 -6.56 1.28 -2.10
CA PRO A 31 -7.28 0.19 -1.46
C PRO A 31 -6.56 -1.16 -1.61
N ILE A 32 -6.58 -1.95 -0.54
CA ILE A 32 -6.04 -3.30 -0.51
C ILE A 32 -7.21 -4.27 -0.48
N PHE A 33 -7.23 -5.23 -1.40
CA PHE A 33 -8.23 -6.30 -1.37
C PHE A 33 -7.69 -7.50 -0.59
N ALA A 34 -8.52 -8.15 0.23
CA ALA A 34 -8.11 -9.29 1.06
C ALA A 34 -7.48 -10.43 0.22
N ILE A 35 -7.97 -10.66 -1.00
CA ILE A 35 -7.43 -11.67 -1.92
C ILE A 35 -5.99 -11.37 -2.38
N GLN A 36 -5.53 -10.12 -2.26
CA GLN A 36 -4.18 -9.72 -2.63
C GLN A 36 -3.20 -9.83 -1.47
N VAL A 37 -3.69 -10.03 -0.24
CA VAL A 37 -2.86 -10.11 0.96
C VAL A 37 -2.31 -11.51 1.08
N GLN A 38 -0.99 -11.63 1.00
CA GLN A 38 -0.31 -12.89 1.27
C GLN A 38 -0.23 -13.16 2.77
N LYS A 39 0.21 -12.15 3.54
CA LYS A 39 0.31 -12.19 5.00
C LYS A 39 0.42 -10.78 5.56
N ILE A 40 0.09 -10.63 6.85
CA ILE A 40 0.30 -9.39 7.59
C ILE A 40 1.19 -9.69 8.80
N VAL A 41 2.29 -8.96 8.93
CA VAL A 41 3.25 -9.11 10.03
C VAL A 41 3.13 -7.89 10.95
N LEU A 42 2.90 -8.15 12.23
CA LEU A 42 2.89 -7.17 13.31
C LEU A 42 4.22 -7.24 14.03
N TRP A 43 4.85 -6.10 14.29
CA TRP A 43 6.15 -6.06 14.96
C TRP A 43 6.25 -4.85 15.89
N GLY A 44 7.18 -4.91 16.83
CA GLY A 44 7.48 -3.83 17.75
C GLY A 44 8.81 -4.03 18.47
N GLU A 45 9.33 -2.93 18.98
CA GLU A 45 10.56 -2.90 19.75
C GLU A 45 10.30 -3.35 21.20
N PRO A 46 11.35 -3.81 21.92
CA PRO A 46 11.24 -4.16 23.33
C PRO A 46 10.61 -3.03 24.16
N GLY A 47 9.50 -3.32 24.86
CA GLY A 47 8.69 -2.33 25.56
C GLY A 47 7.31 -2.08 24.94
N TYR A 48 7.11 -2.55 23.70
CA TYR A 48 5.80 -2.73 23.09
C TYR A 48 5.41 -4.21 23.19
N GLU A 49 4.14 -4.53 23.40
CA GLU A 49 3.66 -5.92 23.60
C GLU A 49 3.90 -6.86 22.41
N ILE A 50 4.46 -6.38 21.30
CA ILE A 50 4.65 -7.12 20.06
C ILE A 50 6.13 -7.16 19.73
N ILE A 51 6.74 -8.34 19.73
CA ILE A 51 8.14 -8.54 19.30
C ILE A 51 8.15 -8.76 17.79
N GLN A 52 7.46 -9.80 17.30
CA GLN A 52 7.13 -10.00 15.89
C GLN A 52 6.17 -11.19 15.76
N ARG A 53 5.04 -11.06 15.05
CA ARG A 53 4.14 -12.17 14.74
C ARG A 53 3.32 -11.94 13.49
N GLU A 54 2.77 -13.01 12.93
CA GLU A 54 1.76 -12.92 11.89
C GLU A 54 0.39 -12.58 12.49
N ALA A 55 -0.39 -11.76 11.79
CA ALA A 55 -1.76 -11.46 12.13
C ALA A 55 -2.63 -12.71 11.90
N THR A 56 -3.55 -12.99 12.81
CA THR A 56 -4.59 -14.01 12.59
C THR A 56 -5.51 -13.60 11.44
N GLY A 57 -6.25 -14.54 10.86
CA GLY A 57 -7.17 -14.24 9.75
C GLY A 57 -8.15 -13.09 10.08
N LYS A 58 -8.67 -13.06 11.32
CA LYS A 58 -9.58 -11.99 11.73
C LYS A 58 -8.90 -10.63 11.91
N GLU A 59 -7.69 -10.63 12.45
CA GLU A 59 -6.87 -9.41 12.56
C GLU A 59 -6.53 -8.87 11.18
N ALA A 60 -6.17 -9.75 10.24
CA ALA A 60 -5.85 -9.35 8.89
C ALA A 60 -7.05 -8.69 8.19
N GLU A 61 -8.25 -9.27 8.31
CA GLU A 61 -9.50 -8.65 7.81
C GLU A 61 -9.73 -7.26 8.41
N ASN A 62 -9.58 -7.13 9.73
CA ASN A 62 -9.81 -5.87 10.44
C ASN A 62 -8.79 -4.80 10.04
N ILE A 63 -7.52 -5.18 9.86
CA ILE A 63 -6.45 -4.28 9.42
C ILE A 63 -6.72 -3.79 7.98
N VAL A 64 -7.09 -4.69 7.07
CA VAL A 64 -7.43 -4.32 5.69
C VAL A 64 -8.64 -3.39 5.65
N LYS A 65 -9.67 -3.70 6.45
CA LYS A 65 -10.87 -2.86 6.56
C LYS A 65 -10.51 -1.47 7.09
N TRP A 66 -9.82 -1.39 8.23
CA TRP A 66 -9.37 -0.13 8.82
C TRP A 66 -8.53 0.67 7.83
N PHE A 67 -7.57 0.02 7.15
CA PHE A 67 -6.74 0.67 6.15
C PHE A 67 -7.60 1.28 5.06
N ASN A 68 -8.54 0.54 4.47
CA ASN A 68 -9.37 1.04 3.38
C ASN A 68 -10.38 2.13 3.80
N GLU A 69 -10.86 2.10 5.05
CA GLU A 69 -11.86 3.04 5.57
C GLU A 69 -11.24 4.31 6.19
N SER A 70 -9.95 4.28 6.54
CA SER A 70 -9.27 5.41 7.18
C SER A 70 -9.14 6.59 6.24
N THR A 71 -9.72 7.74 6.58
CA THR A 71 -9.61 8.98 5.79
C THR A 71 -8.48 9.90 6.25
N ASP A 72 -7.88 9.59 7.40
CA ASP A 72 -6.86 10.41 8.08
C ASP A 72 -5.46 9.77 7.98
N ILE A 73 -5.22 8.96 6.95
CA ILE A 73 -3.86 8.49 6.65
C ILE A 73 -3.06 9.67 6.12
N ARG A 74 -2.25 10.26 7.00
CA ARG A 74 -1.42 11.41 6.69
C ARG A 74 -0.07 10.97 6.17
N GLU A 75 0.34 11.70 5.17
CA GLU A 75 1.71 11.76 4.71
C GLU A 75 2.55 12.46 5.80
N ASN A 76 3.55 11.77 6.37
CA ASN A 76 4.58 12.33 7.23
C ASN A 76 6.06 12.14 6.76
N LYS A 77 6.47 12.92 5.75
CA LYS A 77 7.77 12.81 5.06
C LYS A 77 8.95 13.17 5.94
N TYR A 78 8.69 13.92 7.01
CA TYR A 78 9.69 14.37 7.96
C TYR A 78 10.08 13.28 8.95
N PHE A 79 9.25 12.24 9.09
CA PHE A 79 9.49 11.11 10.00
C PHE A 79 9.88 9.83 9.25
N SER A 80 10.01 9.89 7.93
CA SER A 80 10.49 8.82 7.07
C SER A 80 11.83 8.26 7.57
N GLY A 81 11.79 7.14 8.27
CA GLY A 81 12.99 6.48 8.78
C GLY A 81 13.42 6.88 10.19
N GLU A 82 12.59 7.62 10.94
CA GLU A 82 12.70 7.57 12.40
C GLU A 82 12.43 6.14 12.88
N THR A 83 13.15 5.70 13.92
CA THR A 83 13.11 4.31 14.40
C THR A 83 11.72 4.02 14.96
N PRO A 84 10.84 3.32 14.21
CA PRO A 84 9.47 3.14 14.64
C PRO A 84 9.46 2.09 15.74
N ALA A 85 8.80 2.39 16.85
CA ALA A 85 8.77 1.44 17.96
C ALA A 85 7.77 0.28 17.74
N ALA A 86 6.91 0.38 16.71
CA ALA A 86 5.99 -0.66 16.27
C ALA A 86 5.48 -0.40 14.85
N GLY A 87 5.02 -1.46 14.18
CA GLY A 87 4.43 -1.36 12.85
C GLY A 87 3.72 -2.61 12.35
N ILE A 88 3.12 -2.46 11.17
CA ILE A 88 2.38 -3.47 10.41
C ILE A 88 2.99 -3.56 9.01
N ILE A 89 3.34 -4.77 8.57
CA ILE A 89 3.81 -5.06 7.21
C ILE A 89 2.73 -5.87 6.51
N ILE A 90 2.10 -5.32 5.48
CA ILE A 90 1.14 -6.01 4.63
C ILE A 90 1.88 -6.49 3.38
N ASN A 91 2.10 -7.80 3.29
CA ASN A 91 2.76 -8.42 2.14
C ASN A 91 1.72 -8.71 1.07
N LEU A 92 1.92 -8.20 -0.14
CA LEU A 92 0.98 -8.35 -1.24
C LEU A 92 1.52 -9.34 -2.29
N ILE A 93 0.65 -10.18 -2.86
CA ILE A 93 1.07 -11.27 -3.77
C ILE A 93 1.67 -10.72 -5.07
N PHE A 94 1.11 -9.64 -5.61
CA PHE A 94 1.47 -9.08 -6.92
C PHE A 94 1.70 -7.57 -6.89
N ALA A 95 1.91 -7.01 -5.70
CA ALA A 95 2.10 -5.58 -5.53
C ALA A 95 3.20 -5.33 -4.49
N PRO A 96 3.80 -4.14 -4.49
CA PRO A 96 4.77 -3.81 -3.46
C PRO A 96 4.11 -3.74 -2.08
N ASP A 97 4.84 -4.21 -1.06
CA ASP A 97 4.37 -4.25 0.32
C ASP A 97 3.97 -2.87 0.83
N VAL A 98 3.02 -2.88 1.77
CA VAL A 98 2.59 -1.70 2.51
C VAL A 98 3.12 -1.79 3.93
N LEU A 99 3.80 -0.75 4.38
CA LEU A 99 4.32 -0.64 5.73
C LEU A 99 3.56 0.46 6.45
N ILE A 100 2.98 0.15 7.61
CA ILE A 100 2.33 1.12 8.48
C ILE A 100 3.18 1.20 9.75
N LEU A 101 3.73 2.36 10.04
CA LEU A 101 4.66 2.59 11.14
C LEU A 101 4.00 3.48 12.18
N ARG A 102 4.20 3.19 13.46
CA ARG A 102 3.87 4.14 14.51
C ARG A 102 5.01 5.14 14.65
N SER A 103 4.71 6.41 14.39
CA SER A 103 5.68 7.50 14.42
C SER A 103 5.19 8.62 15.32
N GLY A 104 5.79 8.72 16.52
CA GLY A 104 5.32 9.64 17.56
C GLY A 104 3.87 9.36 18.00
N GLY A 105 2.99 10.35 17.80
CA GLY A 105 1.56 10.27 18.09
C GLY A 105 0.68 9.77 16.94
N ASP A 106 1.26 9.61 15.75
CA ASP A 106 0.54 9.32 14.50
C ASP A 106 1.03 8.02 13.82
N PHE A 107 0.38 7.64 12.72
CA PHE A 107 0.80 6.53 11.86
C PHE A 107 1.34 7.03 10.51
N GLU A 108 2.44 6.45 10.05
CA GLU A 108 3.03 6.69 8.74
C GLU A 108 2.79 5.48 7.83
N VAL A 109 2.40 5.71 6.57
CA VAL A 109 2.23 4.65 5.57
C VAL A 109 3.31 4.77 4.50
N GLN A 110 4.02 3.68 4.24
CA GLN A 110 5.02 3.59 3.19
C GLN A 110 4.66 2.48 2.20
N ARG A 111 4.97 2.71 0.93
CA ARG A 111 4.84 1.70 -0.14
C ARG A 111 6.04 1.78 -1.06
N ASN A 112 6.56 0.63 -1.44
CA ASN A 112 7.54 0.60 -2.52
C ASN A 112 6.83 0.91 -3.85
N ASN A 113 7.47 1.65 -4.75
CA ASN A 113 7.01 1.70 -6.13
C ASN A 113 7.47 0.43 -6.88
N TRP A 114 7.04 0.26 -8.12
CA TRP A 114 7.45 -0.86 -8.99
C TRP A 114 8.96 -0.91 -9.28
N LEU A 115 9.72 0.14 -8.95
CA LEU A 115 11.17 0.20 -9.05
C LEU A 115 11.86 -0.19 -7.73
N GLY A 116 11.11 -0.62 -6.72
CA GLY A 116 11.64 -0.94 -5.39
C GLY A 116 12.03 0.29 -4.56
N ILE A 117 11.77 1.50 -5.05
CA ILE A 117 12.05 2.74 -4.33
C ILE A 117 10.95 2.92 -3.29
N ARG A 118 11.34 2.94 -2.02
CA ARG A 118 10.43 3.22 -0.91
C ARG A 118 9.92 4.65 -1.01
N LYS A 119 8.61 4.80 -1.16
CA LYS A 119 7.94 6.06 -0.96
C LYS A 119 7.34 6.05 0.43
N SER A 120 7.90 6.88 1.27
CA SER A 120 7.27 7.48 2.44
C SER A 120 6.81 8.87 1.99
N TYR A 121 5.65 9.30 2.43
CA TYR A 121 5.32 10.71 2.44
C TYR A 121 4.78 11.06 3.77
#